data_AF-A0A7W0P3L2-F1
#
_entry.id   AF-A0A7W0P3L2-F1
#
_cell.length_a   1.000
_cell.length_b   1.000
_cell.length_c   1.000
_cell.angle_alpha   90.00
_cell.angle_beta   90.00
_cell.angle_gamma   90.00
#
_symmetry.space_group_name_H-M   'P 1'
#
loop_
_entity.id
_entity.type
_entity.pdbx_description
1 polymer ?
#
loop_
_entity_poly.entity_id
_entity_poly.type
_entity_poly.pdbx_seq_one_letter_code
_entity_poly.pdbx_strand_id
1 'polypeptide(L)'
;MQLTPTEEERLRIFTAAQLARATLAKGLRLNAPEAVALVCDEMHAAGRGGASFEEVAAAGRAVVRPDHVMDGVAGIVPEIRVEVLLEEGTRLVVLREPFGPAGEGPGAIRFGEGDVELAPGRERIHLSVTNRGEHPIRVSSHFPFWRTNEHLEFDRTAAEGFRLDLPAGDSLRWAPGEAHEVDLVRYGGAGA
;
A
#
# COMPACT_ATOMS: atom_id res chain seq x y z
N MET A 1 -21.09 -11.66 31.16
CA MET A 1 -19.95 -10.85 30.70
C MET A 1 -20.48 -9.55 30.14
N GLN A 2 -19.79 -8.43 30.34
CA GLN A 2 -20.08 -7.18 29.63
C GLN A 2 -19.14 -7.13 28.44
N LEU A 3 -19.61 -7.64 27.30
CA LEU A 3 -18.84 -7.65 26.06
C LEU A 3 -18.96 -6.30 25.36
N THR A 4 -17.82 -5.76 24.94
CA THR A 4 -17.78 -4.62 24.03
C THR A 4 -18.09 -5.08 22.60
N PRO A 5 -18.54 -4.19 21.70
CA PRO A 5 -18.77 -4.53 20.30
C PRO A 5 -17.56 -5.17 19.61
N THR A 6 -16.34 -4.69 19.92
CA THR A 6 -15.09 -5.27 19.39
C THR A 6 -14.86 -6.69 19.87
N GLU A 7 -15.19 -7.01 21.12
CA GLU A 7 -15.09 -8.37 21.63
C GLU A 7 -16.15 -9.29 21.00
N GLU A 8 -17.36 -8.79 20.72
CA GLU A 8 -18.36 -9.53 19.95
C GLU A 8 -17.89 -9.82 18.52
N GLU A 9 -17.24 -8.86 17.86
CA GLU A 9 -16.64 -9.05 16.52
C GLU A 9 -15.52 -10.09 16.53
N ARG A 10 -14.67 -10.11 17.57
CA ARG A 10 -13.65 -11.16 17.73
C ARG A 10 -14.28 -12.55 17.88
N LEU A 11 -15.40 -12.68 18.59
CA LEU A 11 -16.13 -13.95 18.68
C LEU A 11 -16.70 -14.39 17.31
N ARG A 12 -17.12 -13.44 16.46
CA ARG A 12 -17.56 -13.74 15.09
C ARG A 12 -16.39 -14.22 14.22
N ILE A 13 -15.22 -13.59 14.31
CA ILE A 13 -13.99 -14.03 13.64
C ILE A 13 -13.64 -15.45 14.07
N PHE A 14 -13.60 -15.72 15.37
CA PHE A 14 -13.34 -17.05 15.91
C PHE A 14 -14.32 -18.08 15.34
N THR A 15 -15.62 -17.77 15.32
CA THR A 15 -16.65 -18.68 14.78
C THR A 15 -16.43 -18.99 13.30
N ALA A 16 -16.10 -17.97 12.49
CA ALA A 16 -15.77 -18.16 11.08
C ALA A 16 -14.46 -18.97 10.89
N ALA A 17 -13.46 -18.79 11.75
CA ALA A 17 -12.24 -19.57 11.73
C ALA A 17 -12.47 -21.04 12.12
N GLN A 18 -13.40 -21.32 13.06
CA GLN A 18 -13.79 -22.69 13.37
C GLN A 18 -14.44 -23.39 12.17
N LEU A 19 -15.28 -22.66 11.42
CA LEU A 19 -15.82 -23.17 10.15
C LEU A 19 -14.69 -23.45 9.15
N ALA A 20 -13.73 -22.54 8.98
CA ALA A 20 -12.58 -22.74 8.10
C ALA A 20 -11.73 -23.96 8.49
N ARG A 21 -11.44 -24.15 9.78
CA ARG A 21 -10.73 -25.35 10.29
C ARG A 21 -11.51 -26.63 9.97
N ALA A 22 -12.84 -26.62 10.12
CA ALA A 22 -13.69 -27.76 9.78
C ALA A 22 -13.71 -28.03 8.27
N THR A 23 -13.66 -27.00 7.43
CA THR A 23 -13.51 -27.11 5.97
C THR A 23 -12.19 -27.79 5.61
N LEU A 24 -11.06 -27.35 6.16
CA LEU A 24 -9.75 -27.99 5.95
C LEU A 24 -9.71 -29.44 6.46
N ALA A 25 -10.33 -29.73 7.60
CA ALA A 25 -10.38 -31.09 8.15
C ALA A 25 -11.13 -32.09 7.25
N LYS A 26 -12.02 -31.59 6.38
CA LYS A 26 -12.70 -32.37 5.34
C LYS A 26 -11.89 -32.50 4.05
N GLY A 27 -10.68 -31.94 4.00
CA GLY A 27 -9.83 -31.91 2.81
C GLY A 27 -10.29 -30.93 1.73
N LEU A 28 -11.16 -29.97 2.08
CA LEU A 28 -11.64 -28.96 1.16
C LEU A 28 -10.73 -27.73 1.18
N ARG A 29 -10.63 -27.04 0.03
CA ARG A 29 -9.92 -25.76 -0.11
C ARG A 29 -10.78 -24.61 0.41
N LEU A 30 -10.18 -23.67 1.11
CA LEU A 30 -10.81 -22.49 1.68
C LEU A 30 -11.15 -21.45 0.62
N ASN A 31 -12.31 -20.82 0.75
CA ASN A 31 -12.61 -19.58 0.05
C ASN A 31 -11.96 -18.36 0.76
N ALA A 32 -12.10 -17.17 0.18
CA ALA A 32 -11.53 -15.94 0.72
C ALA A 32 -11.95 -15.62 2.17
N PRO A 33 -13.25 -15.55 2.54
CA PRO A 33 -13.63 -15.24 3.92
C PRO A 33 -13.19 -16.30 4.94
N GLU A 34 -13.18 -17.59 4.58
CA GLU A 34 -12.66 -18.65 5.45
C GLU A 34 -11.16 -18.50 5.71
N ALA A 35 -10.38 -18.27 4.65
CA ALA A 35 -8.93 -18.10 4.74
C ALA A 35 -8.57 -16.85 5.57
N VAL A 36 -9.26 -15.73 5.34
CA VAL A 36 -9.08 -14.49 6.12
C VAL A 36 -9.42 -14.72 7.59
N ALA A 37 -10.55 -15.37 7.89
CA ALA A 37 -10.96 -15.64 9.26
C ALA A 37 -9.92 -16.49 10.01
N LEU A 38 -9.41 -17.55 9.37
CA LEU A 38 -8.39 -18.43 9.96
C LEU A 38 -7.09 -17.68 10.26
N VAL A 39 -6.63 -16.83 9.34
CA VAL A 39 -5.45 -15.97 9.53
C VAL A 39 -5.65 -14.97 10.67
N CYS A 40 -6.81 -14.31 10.73
CA CYS A 40 -7.14 -13.37 11.81
C CYS A 40 -7.20 -14.06 13.18
N ASP A 41 -7.84 -15.22 13.26
CA ASP A 41 -7.97 -15.98 14.51
C ASP A 41 -6.61 -16.47 15.02
N GLU A 42 -5.72 -16.92 14.13
CA GLU A 42 -4.37 -17.31 14.52
C GLU A 42 -3.57 -16.13 15.08
N MET A 43 -3.69 -14.95 14.47
CA MET A 43 -3.07 -13.73 15.00
C MET A 43 -3.64 -13.33 16.36
N HIS A 44 -4.96 -13.43 16.56
CA HIS A 44 -5.60 -13.17 17.85
C HIS A 44 -5.14 -14.18 18.92
N ALA A 45 -5.04 -15.46 18.56
CA ALA A 45 -4.56 -16.51 19.45
C ALA A 45 -3.09 -16.28 19.85
N ALA A 46 -2.22 -15.95 18.89
CA ALA A 46 -0.81 -15.63 19.14
C ALA A 46 -0.67 -14.41 20.06
N GLY A 47 -1.38 -13.31 19.76
CA GLY A 47 -1.35 -12.10 20.60
C GLY A 47 -1.86 -12.37 22.01
N ARG A 48 -2.93 -13.16 22.15
CA ARG A 48 -3.44 -13.61 23.45
C ARG A 48 -2.43 -14.49 24.21
N GLY A 49 -1.59 -15.22 23.49
CA GLY A 49 -0.51 -16.05 24.02
C GLY A 49 0.73 -15.28 24.46
N GLY A 50 0.76 -13.95 24.31
CA GLY A 50 1.91 -13.11 24.68
C GLY A 50 2.96 -12.96 23.57
N ALA A 51 2.63 -13.36 22.34
CA ALA A 51 3.53 -13.20 21.20
C ALA A 51 3.77 -11.71 20.87
N SER A 52 4.99 -11.41 20.41
CA SER A 52 5.35 -10.10 19.89
C SER A 52 4.62 -9.78 18.57
N PHE A 53 4.65 -8.50 18.16
CA PHE A 53 4.05 -8.08 16.88
C PHE A 53 4.56 -8.88 15.68
N GLU A 54 5.86 -9.16 15.63
CA GLU A 54 6.49 -9.92 14.54
C GLU A 54 6.06 -11.39 14.55
N GLU A 55 6.00 -12.01 15.74
CA GLU A 55 5.56 -13.39 15.91
C GLU A 55 4.08 -13.58 15.56
N VAL A 56 3.23 -12.61 15.93
CA VAL A 56 1.82 -12.59 15.53
C VAL A 56 1.70 -12.55 14.01
N ALA A 57 2.42 -11.65 13.35
CA ALA A 57 2.41 -11.56 11.89
C ALA A 57 2.92 -12.85 11.23
N ALA A 58 3.97 -13.46 11.80
CA ALA A 58 4.50 -14.73 11.32
C ALA A 58 3.50 -15.89 11.48
N ALA A 59 2.79 -15.96 12.62
CA ALA A 59 1.76 -16.97 12.86
C ALA A 59 0.61 -16.86 11.84
N GLY A 60 0.12 -15.64 11.61
CA GLY A 60 -0.91 -15.38 10.59
C GLY A 60 -0.48 -15.76 9.17
N ARG A 61 0.80 -15.59 8.82
CA ARG A 61 1.33 -16.01 7.50
C ARG A 61 1.50 -17.52 7.38
N ALA A 62 1.82 -18.21 8.48
CA ALA A 62 2.13 -19.64 8.46
C ALA A 62 0.88 -20.54 8.46
N VAL A 63 -0.25 -20.07 8.97
CA VAL A 63 -1.44 -20.91 9.23
C VAL A 63 -2.19 -21.35 7.98
N VAL A 64 -2.16 -20.56 6.91
CA VAL A 64 -2.77 -20.89 5.62
C VAL A 64 -1.68 -20.99 4.55
N ARG A 65 -1.49 -22.18 4.01
CA ARG A 65 -0.57 -22.40 2.89
C ARG A 65 -1.25 -22.15 1.54
N PRO A 66 -0.51 -21.89 0.46
CA PRO A 66 -1.10 -21.69 -0.87
C PRO A 66 -1.96 -22.87 -1.36
N ASP A 67 -1.65 -24.11 -0.96
CA ASP A 67 -2.44 -25.31 -1.28
C ASP A 67 -3.78 -25.40 -0.52
N HIS A 68 -3.96 -24.60 0.54
CA HIS A 68 -5.17 -24.60 1.37
C HIS A 68 -6.30 -23.76 0.79
N VAL A 69 -6.02 -22.78 -0.05
CA VAL A 69 -7.03 -21.84 -0.57
C VAL A 69 -7.46 -22.21 -1.98
N MET A 70 -8.69 -21.89 -2.38
CA MET A 70 -9.20 -22.04 -3.75
C MET A 70 -8.39 -21.19 -4.75
N ASP A 71 -8.46 -21.55 -6.03
CA ASP A 71 -7.77 -20.78 -7.10
C ASP A 71 -8.29 -19.34 -7.15
N GLY A 72 -7.39 -18.38 -7.36
CA GLY A 72 -7.70 -16.95 -7.40
C GLY A 72 -7.84 -16.26 -6.04
N VAL A 73 -7.93 -16.99 -4.91
CA VAL A 73 -8.07 -16.37 -3.57
C VAL A 73 -6.89 -15.44 -3.25
N ALA A 74 -5.66 -15.84 -3.58
CA ALA A 74 -4.48 -14.99 -3.38
C ALA A 74 -4.54 -13.67 -4.18
N GLY A 75 -5.20 -13.66 -5.34
CA GLY A 75 -5.40 -12.43 -6.13
C GLY A 75 -6.51 -11.51 -5.60
N ILE A 76 -7.47 -12.06 -4.86
CA ILE A 76 -8.61 -11.31 -4.30
C ILE A 76 -8.27 -10.71 -2.93
N VAL A 77 -7.35 -11.33 -2.19
CA VAL A 77 -6.94 -10.90 -0.84
C VAL A 77 -5.48 -10.43 -0.86
N PRO A 78 -5.20 -9.22 -1.36
CA PRO A 78 -3.84 -8.68 -1.42
C PRO A 78 -3.29 -8.32 -0.04
N GLU A 79 -4.17 -8.02 0.91
CA GLU A 79 -3.79 -7.75 2.29
C GLU A 79 -4.89 -8.11 3.28
N ILE A 80 -4.48 -8.45 4.51
CA ILE A 80 -5.34 -8.57 5.68
C ILE A 80 -4.88 -7.55 6.71
N ARG A 81 -5.82 -6.75 7.21
CA ARG A 81 -5.59 -5.78 8.29
C ARG A 81 -6.47 -6.16 9.48
N VAL A 82 -5.87 -6.43 10.63
CA VAL A 82 -6.63 -6.77 11.83
C VAL A 82 -6.00 -6.14 13.07
N GLU A 83 -6.85 -5.66 13.97
CA GLU A 83 -6.42 -5.21 15.29
C GLU A 83 -6.25 -6.40 16.24
N VAL A 84 -5.05 -6.53 16.81
CA VAL A 84 -4.69 -7.59 17.74
C VAL A 84 -4.36 -6.96 19.08
N LEU A 85 -4.90 -7.53 20.16
CA LEU A 85 -4.51 -7.15 21.53
C LEU A 85 -3.19 -7.85 21.88
N LEU A 86 -2.14 -7.06 22.06
CA LEU A 86 -0.84 -7.51 22.57
C LEU A 86 -0.68 -7.08 24.04
N GLU A 87 0.42 -7.47 24.68
CA GLU A 87 0.73 -7.05 26.06
C GLU A 87 0.76 -5.52 26.19
N GLU A 88 1.33 -4.82 25.21
CA GLU A 88 1.43 -3.35 25.15
C GLU A 88 0.18 -2.66 24.60
N GLY A 89 -0.94 -3.39 24.58
CA GLY A 89 -2.24 -2.94 24.09
C GLY A 89 -2.51 -3.30 22.63
N THR A 90 -3.61 -2.75 22.10
CA THR A 90 -4.06 -3.04 20.73
C THR A 90 -3.12 -2.44 19.68
N ARG A 91 -2.79 -3.22 18.65
CA ARG A 91 -2.02 -2.79 17.48
C ARG A 91 -2.67 -3.30 16.19
N LEU A 92 -2.58 -2.52 15.12
CA LEU A 92 -2.98 -2.95 13.79
C LEU A 92 -1.88 -3.80 13.17
N VAL A 93 -2.17 -5.07 12.90
CA VAL A 93 -1.29 -5.96 12.15
C VAL A 93 -1.72 -5.98 10.69
N VAL A 94 -0.77 -5.78 9.79
CA VAL A 94 -0.99 -5.75 8.33
C VAL A 94 -0.18 -6.87 7.68
N LEU A 95 -0.88 -7.87 7.14
CA LEU A 95 -0.27 -8.94 6.35
C LEU A 95 -0.49 -8.67 4.88
N ARG A 96 0.59 -8.31 4.18
CA ARG A 96 0.61 -8.24 2.72
C ARG A 96 0.82 -9.63 2.13
N GLU A 97 0.11 -9.91 1.04
CA GLU A 97 0.17 -11.17 0.31
C GLU A 97 0.12 -12.38 1.27
N PRO A 98 -0.93 -12.48 2.10
CA PRO A 98 -0.99 -13.48 3.17
C PRO A 98 -0.94 -14.92 2.63
N PHE A 99 -1.36 -15.13 1.38
CA PHE A 99 -1.45 -16.45 0.73
C PHE A 99 -0.41 -16.64 -0.39
N GLY A 100 0.63 -15.80 -0.43
CA GLY A 100 1.61 -15.75 -1.51
C GLY A 100 1.26 -14.71 -2.60
N PRO A 101 2.10 -14.61 -3.64
CA PRO A 101 1.93 -13.60 -4.69
C PRO A 101 0.60 -13.78 -5.41
N ALA A 102 -0.03 -12.66 -5.74
CA ALA A 102 -1.24 -12.66 -6.55
C ALA A 102 -0.95 -13.26 -7.93
N GLY A 103 -1.60 -14.38 -8.25
CA GLY A 103 -1.62 -14.95 -9.61
C GLY A 103 -2.68 -14.29 -10.49
N GLU A 104 -2.94 -14.87 -11.66
CA GLU A 104 -4.14 -14.52 -12.44
C GLU A 104 -5.40 -14.86 -11.62
N GLY A 105 -6.24 -13.86 -11.40
CA GLY A 105 -7.45 -13.99 -10.59
C GLY A 105 -8.61 -13.16 -11.13
N PRO A 106 -9.80 -13.26 -10.53
CA PRO A 106 -10.94 -12.43 -10.89
C PRO A 106 -10.58 -10.94 -10.85
N GLY A 107 -10.89 -10.22 -11.93
CA GLY A 107 -10.54 -8.80 -12.05
C GLY A 107 -9.12 -8.51 -12.54
N ALA A 108 -8.36 -9.52 -12.98
CA ALA A 108 -7.04 -9.30 -13.58
C ALA A 108 -7.10 -8.36 -14.78
N ILE A 109 -6.19 -7.38 -14.80
CA ILE A 109 -6.06 -6.40 -15.87
C ILE A 109 -5.15 -6.97 -16.96
N ARG A 110 -5.63 -6.96 -18.21
CA ARG A 110 -4.82 -7.29 -19.40
C ARG A 110 -4.38 -6.00 -20.05
N PHE A 111 -3.10 -5.69 -19.94
CA PHE A 111 -2.53 -4.49 -20.55
C PHE A 111 -2.46 -4.63 -22.07
N GLY A 112 -2.60 -3.51 -22.78
CA GLY A 112 -2.17 -3.41 -24.17
C GLY A 112 -0.65 -3.34 -24.26
N GLU A 113 -0.12 -3.41 -25.47
CA GLU A 113 1.32 -3.24 -25.72
C GLU A 113 1.69 -1.76 -25.84
N GLY A 114 2.92 -1.42 -25.46
CA GLY A 114 3.50 -0.08 -25.58
C GLY A 114 3.32 0.82 -24.36
N ASP A 115 4.00 1.95 -24.39
CA ASP A 115 3.98 2.96 -23.33
C ASP A 115 2.92 4.04 -23.59
N VAL A 116 2.40 4.63 -22.52
CA VAL A 116 1.50 5.78 -22.60
C VAL A 116 2.31 7.07 -22.52
N GLU A 117 2.35 7.84 -23.62
CA GLU A 117 3.04 9.14 -23.63
C GLU A 117 2.33 10.14 -22.69
N LEU A 118 3.12 10.72 -21.77
CA LEU A 118 2.64 11.77 -20.87
C LEU A 118 2.69 13.13 -21.55
N ALA A 119 1.61 13.90 -21.41
CA ALA A 119 1.50 15.28 -21.91
C ALA A 119 1.98 15.47 -23.37
N PRO A 120 1.39 14.72 -24.34
CA PRO A 120 1.86 14.73 -25.72
C PRO A 120 1.79 16.13 -26.33
N GLY A 121 2.85 16.51 -27.05
CA GLY A 121 2.95 17.78 -27.77
C GLY A 121 3.11 19.03 -26.90
N ARG A 122 3.28 18.90 -25.58
CA ARG A 122 3.53 20.05 -24.70
C ARG A 122 5.00 20.41 -24.64
N GLU A 123 5.25 21.71 -24.48
CA GLU A 123 6.58 22.26 -24.27
C GLU A 123 7.19 21.74 -22.97
N ARG A 124 8.47 21.37 -23.05
CA ARG A 124 9.27 20.89 -21.92
C ARG A 124 10.54 21.71 -21.78
N ILE A 125 10.96 21.89 -20.53
CA ILE A 125 12.25 22.48 -20.17
C ILE A 125 12.96 21.55 -19.19
N HIS A 126 14.28 21.66 -19.15
CA HIS A 126 15.13 20.87 -18.26
C HIS A 126 15.86 21.80 -17.30
N LEU A 127 15.79 21.53 -16.00
CA LEU A 127 16.43 22.34 -14.97
C LEU A 127 17.17 21.46 -13.95
N SER A 128 18.37 21.90 -13.57
CA SER A 128 19.06 21.42 -12.38
C SER A 128 18.44 22.06 -11.14
N VAL A 129 17.99 21.23 -10.20
CA VAL A 129 17.33 21.66 -8.96
C VAL A 129 18.07 21.07 -7.78
N THR A 130 18.57 21.94 -6.90
CA THR A 130 19.32 21.53 -5.69
C THR A 130 18.58 21.92 -4.43
N ASN A 131 18.44 20.99 -3.48
CA ASN A 131 17.93 21.33 -2.16
C ASN A 131 19.04 21.84 -1.25
N ARG A 132 19.01 23.13 -0.91
CA ARG A 132 19.95 23.81 -0.01
C ARG A 132 19.49 23.85 1.45
N GLY A 133 18.32 23.29 1.75
CA GLY A 133 17.77 23.23 3.11
C GLY A 133 18.30 22.06 3.91
N GLU A 134 17.95 22.02 5.20
CA GLU A 134 18.32 20.95 6.14
C GLU A 134 17.30 19.81 6.18
N HIS A 135 16.17 19.98 5.49
CA HIS A 135 15.07 19.03 5.48
C HIS A 135 14.78 18.53 4.06
N PRO A 136 14.28 17.29 3.92
CA PRO A 136 13.87 16.79 2.63
C PRO A 136 12.65 17.53 2.11
N ILE A 137 12.65 17.84 0.81
CA ILE A 137 11.57 18.54 0.12
C ILE A 137 10.98 17.58 -0.91
N ARG A 138 9.65 17.54 -0.99
CA ARG A 138 8.90 16.75 -1.98
C ARG A 138 7.97 17.67 -2.76
N VAL A 139 7.98 17.57 -4.08
CA VAL A 139 7.13 18.36 -4.98
C VAL A 139 6.28 17.41 -5.81
N SER A 140 4.97 17.63 -5.82
CA SER A 140 4.02 16.81 -6.60
C SER A 140 3.93 17.26 -8.06
N SER A 141 3.47 16.35 -8.91
CA SER A 141 3.41 16.49 -10.38
C SER A 141 2.66 17.72 -10.88
N HIS A 142 1.72 18.28 -10.12
CA HIS A 142 0.84 19.38 -10.52
C HIS A 142 1.05 20.67 -9.71
N PHE A 143 2.00 20.69 -8.79
CA PHE A 143 2.30 21.90 -8.04
C PHE A 143 3.03 22.90 -8.95
N PRO A 144 2.72 24.21 -8.88
CA PRO A 144 3.42 25.20 -9.68
C PRO A 144 4.92 25.25 -9.37
N PHE A 145 5.77 24.84 -10.31
CA PHE A 145 7.16 24.50 -9.95
C PHE A 145 7.96 25.71 -9.46
N TRP A 146 7.73 26.88 -10.06
CA TRP A 146 8.34 28.14 -9.64
C TRP A 146 7.95 28.62 -8.23
N ARG A 147 6.84 28.09 -7.65
CA ARG A 147 6.38 28.40 -6.29
C ARG A 147 6.82 27.36 -5.26
N THR A 148 7.63 26.39 -5.64
CA THR A 148 8.11 25.35 -4.71
C THR A 148 8.94 25.97 -3.59
N ASN A 149 9.17 25.22 -2.52
CA ASN A 149 9.90 25.68 -1.33
C ASN A 149 11.17 26.47 -1.71
N GLU A 150 11.40 27.61 -1.04
CA GLU A 150 12.49 28.55 -1.35
C GLU A 150 13.90 27.93 -1.22
N HIS A 151 14.04 26.87 -0.44
CA HIS A 151 15.30 26.13 -0.29
C HIS A 151 15.65 25.26 -1.50
N LEU A 152 14.73 25.06 -2.45
CA LEU A 152 15.07 24.53 -3.77
C LEU A 152 15.67 25.66 -4.62
N GLU A 153 16.96 25.51 -4.94
CA GLU A 153 17.73 26.40 -5.79
C GLU A 153 17.64 25.93 -7.26
N PHE A 154 17.09 26.79 -8.11
CA PHE A 154 16.94 26.64 -9.56
C PHE A 154 16.50 27.98 -10.18
N ASP A 155 16.46 28.09 -11.50
CA ASP A 155 15.91 29.26 -12.20
C ASP A 155 14.37 29.30 -12.11
N ARG A 156 13.85 30.10 -11.17
CA ARG A 156 12.41 30.24 -10.93
C ARG A 156 11.68 30.94 -12.07
N THR A 157 12.33 31.87 -12.75
CA THR A 157 11.74 32.60 -13.87
C THR A 157 11.56 31.66 -15.06
N ALA A 158 12.56 30.80 -15.34
CA ALA A 158 12.43 29.77 -16.36
C ALA A 158 11.31 28.76 -16.06
N ALA A 159 11.08 28.44 -14.77
CA ALA A 159 10.04 27.50 -14.34
C ALA A 159 8.61 28.07 -14.31
N GLU A 160 8.41 29.36 -14.62
CA GLU A 160 7.08 29.98 -14.60
C GLU A 160 6.18 29.37 -15.70
N GLY A 161 4.98 28.91 -15.33
CA GLY A 161 4.09 28.22 -16.26
C GLY A 161 4.34 26.71 -16.42
N PHE A 162 5.29 26.13 -15.67
CA PHE A 162 5.66 24.71 -15.75
C PHE A 162 5.43 23.92 -14.45
N ARG A 163 5.16 22.63 -14.59
CA ARG A 163 5.09 21.62 -13.52
C ARG A 163 6.05 20.46 -13.81
N LEU A 164 6.36 19.63 -12.82
CA LEU A 164 7.13 18.39 -13.05
C LEU A 164 6.45 17.52 -14.12
N ASP A 165 7.21 17.02 -15.08
CA ASP A 165 6.74 16.07 -16.09
C ASP A 165 6.73 14.64 -15.55
N LEU A 166 5.85 14.41 -14.58
CA LEU A 166 5.63 13.13 -13.93
C LEU A 166 4.19 12.67 -14.13
N PRO A 167 3.90 11.36 -13.96
CA PRO A 167 2.54 10.85 -13.88
C PRO A 167 1.69 11.65 -12.89
N ALA A 168 0.40 11.80 -13.20
CA ALA A 168 -0.51 12.51 -12.31
C ALA A 168 -0.60 11.80 -10.94
N GLY A 169 -0.43 12.57 -9.87
CA GLY A 169 -0.37 12.05 -8.49
C GLY A 169 1.04 11.75 -7.98
N ASP A 170 2.04 11.60 -8.86
CA ASP A 170 3.42 11.34 -8.45
C ASP A 170 4.12 12.59 -7.90
N SER A 171 5.29 12.37 -7.31
CA SER A 171 6.13 13.43 -6.75
C SER A 171 7.61 13.06 -6.78
N LEU A 172 8.46 14.08 -6.91
CA LEU A 172 9.90 13.95 -6.76
C LEU A 172 10.34 14.45 -5.38
N ARG A 173 11.35 13.81 -4.80
CA ARG A 173 11.92 14.15 -3.49
C ARG A 173 13.39 14.50 -3.63
N TRP A 174 13.79 15.56 -2.95
CA TRP A 174 15.18 15.94 -2.74
C TRP A 174 15.53 15.82 -1.26
N ALA A 175 16.55 15.03 -0.92
CA ALA A 175 17.22 15.05 0.37
C ALA A 175 18.00 16.38 0.55
N PRO A 176 18.39 16.73 1.79
CA PRO A 176 19.29 17.86 2.04
C PRO A 176 20.58 17.75 1.21
N GLY A 177 20.92 18.79 0.46
CA GLY A 177 22.11 18.87 -0.40
C GLY A 177 21.99 18.14 -1.75
N GLU A 178 20.89 17.43 -2.00
CA GLU A 178 20.71 16.64 -3.22
C GLU A 178 20.37 17.52 -4.42
N ALA A 179 21.00 17.24 -5.56
CA ALA A 179 20.74 17.87 -6.84
C ALA A 179 20.14 16.85 -7.81
N HIS A 180 19.06 17.23 -8.49
CA HIS A 180 18.44 16.46 -9.58
C HIS A 180 18.31 17.32 -10.82
N GLU A 181 18.57 16.71 -11.96
CA GLU A 181 18.11 17.21 -13.24
C GLU A 181 16.65 16.80 -13.43
N VAL A 182 15.76 17.77 -13.68
CA VAL A 182 14.32 17.51 -13.81
C VAL A 182 13.74 18.06 -15.08
N ASP A 183 12.82 17.29 -15.66
CA ASP A 183 11.98 17.72 -16.76
C ASP A 183 10.71 18.39 -16.22
N LEU A 184 10.43 19.59 -16.73
CA LEU A 184 9.21 20.31 -16.46
C LEU A 184 8.40 20.45 -17.74
N VAL A 185 7.08 20.29 -17.64
CA VAL A 185 6.12 20.43 -18.74
C VAL A 185 5.18 21.59 -18.50
N ARG A 186 4.83 22.32 -19.56
CA ARG A 186 3.91 23.46 -19.49
C ARG A 186 2.53 23.04 -18.95
N TYR A 187 1.90 23.88 -18.12
CA TYR A 187 0.53 23.64 -17.65
C TYR A 187 -0.44 23.49 -18.81
N GLY A 188 -1.52 22.74 -18.58
CA GLY A 188 -2.72 22.78 -19.43
C GLY A 188 -3.77 23.73 -18.86
N GLY A 189 -4.90 23.87 -19.55
CA GLY A 189 -6.01 24.72 -19.09
C GLY A 189 -5.72 26.23 -19.24
N ALA A 190 -6.48 27.07 -18.54
CA ALA A 190 -6.40 28.53 -18.66
C ALA A 190 -5.16 29.18 -18.01
N GLY A 191 -4.26 28.38 -17.42
CA GLY A 191 -2.93 28.83 -16.99
C GLY A 191 -2.87 29.91 -15.91
N ALA A 192 -3.93 30.07 -15.10
CA ALA A 192 -3.98 31.02 -13.98
C ALA A 192 -3.50 30.40 -12.67
#